data_AF-A0A9N7CC50-F1
#
_entry.id   AF-A0A9N7CC50-F1
#
_cell.length_a   1.000
_cell.length_b   1.000
_cell.length_c   1.000
_cell.angle_alpha   90.00
_cell.angle_beta   90.00
_cell.angle_gamma   90.00
#
_symmetry.space_group_name_H-M   'P 1'
#
loop_
_entity.id
_entity.type
_entity.pdbx_description
1 polymer ?
#
loop_
_entity_poly.entity_id
_entity_poly.type
_entity_poly.pdbx_seq_one_letter_code
_entity_poly.pdbx_strand_id
1 'polypeptide(L)'
;MTGPMDASRTAHDGVSMLHAARAADPDRFFCALFLPAAARANAMVLIAFNHECVRAVATPASWSVAGPMAGLIRLQWWRDVVESGNAQRHETARALLGLLAAGRVRRDTIEAIITARENELDGLPDRERWRAEMLAGAGGVQVAMAMAAGVEAGPVLERVRLYGGVYGVGALVRYLPAVLATGRCPLPDDMLADVGLTRDGLRTGQASPGQIEALRMELRQQGRDWLAQARAGARLPRPALAASLPAALGLRDMKARATPAASPPPRGVGDRLAVMAAMVRGRI
;
A
#
# COMPACT_ATOMS: atom_id res chain seq x y z
N MET A 1 -1.91 -16.84 40.28
CA MET A 1 -2.44 -17.80 39.28
C MET A 1 -2.53 -17.11 37.93
N THR A 2 -1.41 -17.02 37.20
CA THR A 2 -1.34 -16.51 35.82
C THR A 2 -1.27 -17.73 34.91
N GLY A 3 -2.43 -18.27 34.55
CA GLY A 3 -2.58 -19.51 33.81
C GLY A 3 -2.44 -19.38 32.28
N PRO A 4 -2.33 -20.51 31.56
CA PRO A 4 -1.99 -20.66 30.13
C PRO A 4 -2.96 -20.05 29.09
N MET A 5 -3.91 -19.21 29.51
CA MET A 5 -4.89 -18.54 28.62
C MET A 5 -4.29 -17.44 27.75
N ASP A 6 -3.17 -16.84 28.15
CA ASP A 6 -2.56 -15.72 27.43
C ASP A 6 -1.70 -16.19 26.24
N ALA A 7 -1.01 -17.33 26.40
CA ALA A 7 -0.21 -17.96 25.34
C ALA A 7 -1.07 -18.56 24.22
N SER A 8 -2.23 -19.13 24.55
CA SER A 8 -3.15 -19.71 23.56
C SER A 8 -3.89 -18.65 22.76
N ARG A 9 -4.28 -17.53 23.38
CA ARG A 9 -4.85 -16.37 22.68
C ARG A 9 -3.82 -15.69 21.78
N THR A 10 -2.63 -15.40 22.27
CA THR A 10 -1.57 -14.78 21.45
C THR A 10 -1.16 -15.66 20.25
N ALA A 11 -1.11 -16.99 20.42
CA ALA A 11 -0.89 -17.91 19.30
C ALA A 11 -2.06 -17.94 18.29
N HIS A 12 -3.30 -17.92 18.78
CA HIS A 12 -4.51 -17.89 17.92
C HIS A 12 -4.62 -16.56 17.14
N ASP A 13 -4.40 -15.44 17.83
CA ASP A 13 -4.40 -14.08 17.26
C ASP A 13 -3.28 -13.93 16.20
N GLY A 14 -2.11 -14.50 16.46
CA GLY A 14 -0.99 -14.51 15.51
C GLY A 14 -1.27 -15.31 14.23
N VAL A 15 -1.92 -16.47 14.34
CA VAL A 15 -2.33 -17.29 13.18
C VAL A 15 -3.47 -16.61 12.40
N SER A 16 -4.42 -15.99 13.10
CA SER A 16 -5.50 -15.20 12.50
C SER A 16 -4.94 -14.06 11.63
N MET A 17 -3.99 -13.31 12.17
CA MET A 17 -3.39 -12.16 11.48
C MET A 17 -2.58 -12.54 10.24
N LEU A 18 -1.90 -13.68 10.28
CA LEU A 18 -1.17 -14.22 9.14
C LEU A 18 -2.11 -14.55 7.97
N HIS A 19 -3.24 -15.22 8.26
CA HIS A 19 -4.25 -15.51 7.25
C HIS A 19 -4.91 -14.24 6.71
N ALA A 20 -5.25 -13.30 7.60
CA ALA A 20 -5.82 -12.01 7.21
C ALA A 20 -4.88 -11.24 6.27
N ALA A 21 -3.59 -11.13 6.62
CA ALA A 21 -2.60 -10.44 5.79
C ALA A 21 -2.43 -11.11 4.41
N ARG A 22 -2.41 -12.45 4.36
CA ARG A 22 -2.29 -13.19 3.10
C ARG A 22 -3.50 -13.00 2.19
N ALA A 23 -4.71 -12.96 2.74
CA ALA A 23 -5.92 -12.71 1.98
C ALA A 23 -6.01 -11.24 1.52
N ALA A 24 -5.58 -10.32 2.37
CA ALA A 24 -5.65 -8.88 2.15
C ALA A 24 -4.69 -8.36 1.07
N ASP A 25 -3.43 -8.78 1.10
CA ASP A 25 -2.39 -8.37 0.15
C ASP A 25 -1.38 -9.52 -0.08
N PRO A 26 -1.68 -10.46 -1.00
CA PRO A 26 -0.82 -11.61 -1.28
C PRO A 26 0.58 -11.22 -1.75
N ASP A 27 0.72 -10.08 -2.43
CA ASP A 27 1.99 -9.56 -2.96
C ASP A 27 2.92 -9.14 -1.83
N ARG A 28 2.45 -8.24 -0.95
CA ARG A 28 3.22 -7.79 0.21
C ARG A 28 3.41 -8.90 1.22
N PHE A 29 2.42 -9.79 1.40
CA PHE A 29 2.55 -10.97 2.25
C PHE A 29 3.75 -11.82 1.82
N PHE A 30 3.82 -12.19 0.55
CA PHE A 30 4.94 -13.00 0.03
C PHE A 30 6.29 -12.28 0.19
N CYS A 31 6.34 -10.99 -0.13
CA CYS A 31 7.56 -10.20 0.03
C CYS A 31 8.01 -10.07 1.50
N ALA A 32 7.06 -9.94 2.42
CA ALA A 32 7.34 -9.85 3.85
C ALA A 32 7.99 -11.12 4.43
N LEU A 33 7.86 -12.28 3.77
CA LEU A 33 8.54 -13.51 4.18
C LEU A 33 10.08 -13.40 4.09
N PHE A 34 10.60 -12.44 3.32
CA PHE A 34 12.04 -12.18 3.22
C PHE A 34 12.57 -11.24 4.30
N LEU A 35 11.69 -10.63 5.10
CA LEU A 35 12.09 -9.84 6.27
C LEU A 35 12.72 -10.75 7.35
N PRO A 36 13.55 -10.18 8.26
CA PRO A 36 14.01 -10.87 9.45
C PRO A 36 12.83 -11.50 10.21
N ALA A 37 13.02 -12.69 10.78
CA ALA A 37 11.93 -13.45 11.42
C ALA A 37 11.15 -12.62 12.45
N ALA A 38 11.86 -11.85 13.28
CA ALA A 38 11.30 -10.98 14.30
C ALA A 38 10.43 -9.83 13.74
N ALA A 39 10.60 -9.45 12.47
CA ALA A 39 9.87 -8.36 11.83
C ALA A 39 8.66 -8.85 11.00
N ARG A 40 8.57 -10.15 10.69
CA ARG A 40 7.51 -10.70 9.83
C ARG A 40 6.13 -10.50 10.43
N ALA A 41 5.97 -10.78 11.72
CA ALA A 41 4.69 -10.58 12.42
C ALA A 41 4.25 -9.11 12.35
N ASN A 42 5.18 -8.17 12.62
CA ASN A 42 4.91 -6.73 12.50
C ASN A 42 4.49 -6.34 11.08
N ALA A 43 5.10 -6.93 10.05
CA ALA A 43 4.70 -6.69 8.67
C ALA A 43 3.28 -7.20 8.37
N MET A 44 2.83 -8.31 8.98
CA MET A 44 1.45 -8.79 8.84
C MET A 44 0.44 -7.80 9.42
N VAL A 45 0.75 -7.21 10.58
CA VAL A 45 -0.06 -6.13 11.18
C VAL A 45 -0.18 -4.96 10.20
N LEU A 46 0.94 -4.51 9.63
CA LEU A 46 0.99 -3.38 8.70
C LEU A 46 0.24 -3.66 7.38
N ILE A 47 0.26 -4.91 6.90
CA ILE A 47 -0.54 -5.33 5.74
C ILE A 47 -2.03 -5.26 6.07
N ALA A 48 -2.45 -5.83 7.20
CA ALA A 48 -3.84 -5.82 7.64
C ALA A 48 -4.36 -4.39 7.87
N PHE A 49 -3.56 -3.53 8.50
CA PHE A 49 -3.86 -2.12 8.69
C PHE A 49 -4.04 -1.39 7.34
N ASN A 50 -3.06 -1.50 6.43
CA ASN A 50 -3.17 -0.86 5.11
C ASN A 50 -4.40 -1.36 4.34
N HIS A 51 -4.76 -2.64 4.50
CA HIS A 51 -5.96 -3.19 3.87
C HIS A 51 -7.24 -2.54 4.39
N GLU A 52 -7.38 -2.32 5.70
CA GLU A 52 -8.52 -1.60 6.28
C GLU A 52 -8.60 -0.16 5.76
N CYS A 53 -7.46 0.55 5.65
CA CYS A 53 -7.44 1.89 5.06
C CYS A 53 -7.82 1.89 3.57
N VAL A 54 -7.38 0.90 2.79
CA VAL A 54 -7.75 0.77 1.37
C VAL A 54 -9.22 0.39 1.20
N ARG A 55 -9.77 -0.46 2.08
CA ARG A 55 -11.20 -0.79 2.10
C ARG A 55 -12.07 0.42 2.40
N ALA A 56 -11.57 1.40 3.16
CA ALA A 56 -12.30 2.63 3.42
C ALA A 56 -12.52 3.46 2.14
N VAL A 57 -11.61 3.38 1.15
CA VAL A 57 -11.68 4.13 -0.11
C VAL A 57 -12.21 3.33 -1.30
N ALA A 58 -12.42 2.03 -1.15
CA ALA A 58 -13.02 1.15 -2.17
C ALA A 58 -14.52 0.96 -1.84
N THR A 59 -15.42 1.66 -2.54
CA THR A 59 -16.82 1.82 -2.11
C THR A 59 -17.87 1.38 -3.14
N PRO A 60 -18.26 0.09 -3.17
CA PRO A 60 -19.37 -0.35 -4.03
C PRO A 60 -20.78 -0.06 -3.46
N ALA A 61 -20.99 -0.19 -2.13
CA ALA A 61 -22.34 -0.24 -1.56
C ALA A 61 -22.82 1.03 -0.85
N SER A 62 -21.94 1.77 -0.18
CA SER A 62 -22.32 2.95 0.61
C SER A 62 -22.18 4.27 -0.15
N TRP A 63 -21.47 4.29 -1.27
CA TRP A 63 -21.22 5.54 -2.00
C TRP A 63 -22.52 6.14 -2.58
N SER A 64 -23.44 5.30 -3.05
CA SER A 64 -24.74 5.74 -3.58
C SER A 64 -25.64 6.40 -2.52
N VAL A 65 -25.37 6.17 -1.24
CA VAL A 65 -26.18 6.66 -0.11
C VAL A 65 -25.46 7.74 0.70
N ALA A 66 -24.16 7.59 0.93
CA ALA A 66 -23.37 8.43 1.83
C ALA A 66 -22.12 9.06 1.18
N GLY A 67 -21.86 8.79 -0.11
CA GLY A 67 -20.69 9.34 -0.81
C GLY A 67 -19.35 9.05 -0.10
N PRO A 68 -18.38 9.98 -0.14
CA PRO A 68 -17.08 9.82 0.51
C PRO A 68 -17.15 9.80 2.05
N MET A 69 -18.25 10.28 2.63
CA MET A 69 -18.40 10.43 4.09
C MET A 69 -18.24 9.10 4.84
N ALA A 70 -18.76 8.00 4.28
CA ALA A 70 -18.61 6.68 4.90
C ALA A 70 -17.13 6.22 4.95
N GLY A 71 -16.33 6.59 3.95
CA GLY A 71 -14.89 6.34 3.95
C GLY A 71 -14.17 7.21 4.98
N LEU A 72 -14.49 8.51 5.02
CA LEU A 72 -13.94 9.47 5.97
C LEU A 72 -14.21 9.08 7.43
N ILE A 73 -15.43 8.64 7.77
CA ILE A 73 -15.76 8.17 9.12
C ILE A 73 -14.87 6.99 9.54
N ARG A 74 -14.62 6.04 8.62
CA ARG A 74 -13.74 4.88 8.91
C ARG A 74 -12.29 5.29 9.09
N LEU A 75 -11.79 6.25 8.29
CA LEU A 75 -10.42 6.75 8.41
C LEU A 75 -10.25 7.61 9.67
N GLN A 76 -11.25 8.41 10.02
CA GLN A 76 -11.29 9.16 11.28
C GLN A 76 -11.24 8.22 12.48
N TRP A 77 -11.97 7.11 12.47
CA TRP A 77 -11.86 6.10 13.53
C TRP A 77 -10.41 5.58 13.68
N TRP A 78 -9.69 5.37 12.58
CA TRP A 78 -8.27 4.98 12.63
C TRP A 78 -7.39 6.10 13.22
N ARG A 79 -7.66 7.37 12.94
CA ARG A 79 -6.99 8.50 13.60
C ARG A 79 -7.23 8.47 15.10
N ASP A 80 -8.49 8.34 15.51
CA ASP A 80 -8.88 8.31 16.92
C ASP A 80 -8.22 7.14 17.65
N VAL A 81 -8.11 5.97 17.02
CA VAL A 81 -7.38 4.81 17.57
C VAL A 81 -5.92 5.17 17.82
N VAL A 82 -5.24 5.75 16.82
CA VAL A 82 -3.83 6.11 16.92
C VAL A 82 -3.61 7.19 17.97
N GLU A 83 -4.44 8.23 17.99
CA GLU A 83 -4.38 9.35 18.94
C GLU A 83 -4.67 8.92 20.38
N SER A 84 -5.81 8.27 20.61
CA SER A 84 -6.26 7.87 21.95
C SER A 84 -5.51 6.65 22.51
N GLY A 85 -4.90 5.83 21.65
CA GLY A 85 -4.34 4.55 22.05
C GLY A 85 -5.40 3.51 22.46
N ASN A 86 -6.66 3.68 22.04
CA ASN A 86 -7.75 2.76 22.36
C ASN A 86 -8.18 1.96 21.12
N ALA A 87 -7.80 0.68 21.07
CA ALA A 87 -8.19 -0.25 20.00
C ALA A 87 -9.62 -0.79 20.12
N GLN A 88 -10.33 -0.50 21.22
CA GLN A 88 -11.58 -1.15 21.58
C GLN A 88 -11.43 -2.70 21.47
N ARG A 89 -12.33 -3.36 20.73
CA ARG A 89 -12.27 -4.82 20.48
C ARG A 89 -11.56 -5.18 19.17
N HIS A 90 -11.07 -4.21 18.40
CA HIS A 90 -10.51 -4.44 17.08
C HIS A 90 -9.07 -5.01 17.15
N GLU A 91 -8.86 -6.20 16.60
CA GLU A 91 -7.59 -6.94 16.71
C GLU A 91 -6.42 -6.22 15.99
N THR A 92 -6.62 -5.81 14.74
CA THR A 92 -5.58 -5.07 13.98
C THR A 92 -5.18 -3.78 14.68
N ALA A 93 -6.13 -3.02 15.21
CA ALA A 93 -5.85 -1.80 15.97
C ALA A 93 -5.01 -2.10 17.22
N ARG A 94 -5.35 -3.16 17.98
CA ARG A 94 -4.59 -3.55 19.18
C ARG A 94 -3.15 -3.89 18.82
N ALA A 95 -2.95 -4.66 17.76
CA ALA A 95 -1.61 -5.02 17.32
C ALA A 95 -0.82 -3.82 16.78
N LEU A 96 -1.47 -2.92 16.04
CA LEU A 96 -0.84 -1.68 15.55
C LEU A 96 -0.38 -0.78 16.70
N LEU A 97 -1.23 -0.60 17.71
CA LEU A 97 -0.87 0.14 18.92
C LEU A 97 0.28 -0.51 19.68
N GLY A 98 0.35 -1.85 19.70
CA GLY A 98 1.49 -2.58 20.21
C GLY A 98 2.80 -2.24 19.48
N LEU A 99 2.76 -2.11 18.14
CA LEU A 99 3.94 -1.69 17.36
C LEU A 99 4.37 -0.25 17.68
N LEU A 100 3.41 0.66 17.83
CA LEU A 100 3.66 2.06 18.18
C LEU A 100 4.26 2.17 19.59
N ALA A 101 3.66 1.49 20.58
CA ALA A 101 4.14 1.48 21.95
C ALA A 101 5.55 0.88 22.08
N ALA A 102 5.87 -0.13 21.28
CA ALA A 102 7.19 -0.75 21.23
C ALA A 102 8.20 0.01 20.36
N GLY A 103 7.86 1.18 19.81
CA GLY A 103 8.74 1.98 18.96
C GLY A 103 9.14 1.28 17.65
N ARG A 104 8.38 0.27 17.20
CA ARG A 104 8.69 -0.49 15.97
C ARG A 104 8.33 0.28 14.71
N VAL A 105 7.42 1.22 14.82
CA VAL A 105 7.01 2.15 13.77
C VAL A 105 6.79 3.52 14.39
N ARG A 106 6.97 4.58 13.59
CA ARG A 106 6.71 5.94 14.04
C ARG A 106 5.24 6.32 13.81
N ARG A 107 4.67 7.04 14.78
CA ARG A 107 3.30 7.58 14.74
C ARG A 107 3.04 8.40 13.48
N ASP A 108 3.94 9.33 13.17
CA ASP A 108 3.86 10.21 11.99
C ASP A 108 3.67 9.44 10.67
N THR A 109 4.29 8.27 10.58
CA THR A 109 4.30 7.42 9.39
C THR A 109 2.97 6.69 9.24
N ILE A 110 2.36 6.27 10.35
CA ILE A 110 1.03 5.66 10.36
C ILE A 110 -0.05 6.71 10.04
N GLU A 111 0.03 7.89 10.66
CA GLU A 111 -0.87 9.01 10.41
C GLU A 111 -0.80 9.51 8.97
N ALA A 112 0.40 9.56 8.37
CA ALA A 112 0.57 9.91 6.96
C ALA A 112 -0.09 8.90 6.00
N ILE A 113 -0.09 7.60 6.33
CA ILE A 113 -0.77 6.57 5.52
C ILE A 113 -2.29 6.79 5.55
N ILE A 114 -2.86 7.15 6.70
CA ILE A 114 -4.30 7.45 6.86
C ILE A 114 -4.64 8.73 6.08
N THR A 115 -3.86 9.79 6.31
CA THR A 115 -4.01 11.09 5.65
C THR A 115 -4.02 10.96 4.12
N ALA A 116 -3.14 10.10 3.58
CA ALA A 116 -3.09 9.86 2.14
C ALA A 116 -4.35 9.23 1.56
N ARG A 117 -5.14 8.51 2.36
CA ARG A 117 -6.43 7.94 1.95
C ARG A 117 -7.57 8.92 2.11
N GLU A 118 -7.52 9.80 3.10
CA GLU A 118 -8.47 10.91 3.26
C GLU A 118 -8.37 11.87 2.08
N ASN A 119 -7.15 12.30 1.75
CA ASN A 119 -6.91 13.17 0.59
C ASN A 119 -7.30 12.49 -0.73
N GLU A 120 -7.19 11.15 -0.83
CA GLU A 120 -7.68 10.42 -1.98
C GLU A 120 -9.21 10.47 -2.13
N LEU A 121 -9.95 10.43 -1.01
CA LEU A 121 -11.41 10.58 -0.99
C LEU A 121 -11.85 11.99 -1.33
N ASP A 122 -11.17 12.99 -0.76
CA ASP A 122 -11.49 14.40 -0.95
C ASP A 122 -11.19 14.86 -2.38
N GLY A 123 -10.12 14.34 -2.98
CA GLY A 123 -9.68 14.73 -4.30
C GLY A 123 -8.20 15.08 -4.33
N LEU A 124 -7.54 14.74 -5.43
CA LEU A 124 -6.13 15.03 -5.64
C LEU A 124 -6.05 16.09 -6.75
N PRO A 125 -5.75 17.36 -6.43
CA PRO A 125 -5.91 18.44 -7.39
C PRO A 125 -4.93 18.35 -8.56
N ASP A 126 -3.69 17.91 -8.28
CA ASP A 126 -2.61 17.90 -9.26
C ASP A 126 -1.64 16.74 -9.06
N ARG A 127 -0.78 16.54 -10.07
CA ARG A 127 0.27 15.51 -10.05
C ARG A 127 1.27 15.68 -8.90
N GLU A 128 1.54 16.88 -8.42
CA GLU A 128 2.47 17.10 -7.31
C GLU A 128 1.89 16.53 -6.01
N ARG A 129 0.65 16.90 -5.69
CA ARG A 129 -0.05 16.37 -4.53
C ARG A 129 -0.22 14.86 -4.62
N TRP A 130 -0.61 14.34 -5.78
CA TRP A 130 -0.72 12.89 -5.98
C TRP A 130 0.60 12.16 -5.75
N ARG A 131 1.74 12.70 -6.20
CA ARG A 131 3.06 12.11 -5.92
C ARG A 131 3.35 12.06 -4.42
N ALA A 132 3.09 13.17 -3.71
CA ALA A 132 3.28 13.24 -2.26
C ALA A 132 2.42 12.19 -1.54
N GLU A 133 1.13 12.08 -1.88
CA GLU A 133 0.22 11.12 -1.25
C GLU A 133 0.53 9.67 -1.61
N MET A 134 1.00 9.39 -2.83
CA MET A 134 1.44 8.05 -3.20
C MET A 134 2.67 7.62 -2.38
N LEU A 135 3.61 8.53 -2.15
CA LEU A 135 4.80 8.28 -1.33
C LEU A 135 4.49 8.26 0.18
N ALA A 136 3.51 9.04 0.65
CA ALA A 136 3.04 9.00 2.04
C ALA A 136 2.23 7.73 2.33
N GLY A 137 1.33 7.34 1.41
CA GLY A 137 0.51 6.15 1.50
C GLY A 137 1.27 4.87 1.15
N ALA A 138 1.40 4.55 -0.14
CA ALA A 138 2.04 3.31 -0.59
C ALA A 138 3.52 3.25 -0.16
N GLY A 139 4.26 4.35 -0.35
CA GLY A 139 5.63 4.47 0.14
C GLY A 139 5.74 4.32 1.66
N GLY A 140 4.84 4.95 2.42
CA GLY A 140 4.81 4.91 3.88
C GLY A 140 4.63 3.50 4.45
N VAL A 141 3.83 2.64 3.80
CA VAL A 141 3.68 1.24 4.22
C VAL A 141 5.01 0.48 4.14
N GLN A 142 5.78 0.68 3.07
CA GLN A 142 7.09 0.05 2.90
C GLN A 142 8.11 0.62 3.90
N VAL A 143 8.04 1.92 4.18
CA VAL A 143 8.83 2.58 5.23
C VAL A 143 8.52 2.00 6.61
N ALA A 144 7.25 1.83 6.96
CA ALA A 144 6.84 1.22 8.23
C ALA A 144 7.34 -0.23 8.36
N MET A 145 7.33 -1.01 7.28
CA MET A 145 7.90 -2.36 7.27
C MET A 145 9.42 -2.35 7.45
N ALA A 146 10.13 -1.38 6.87
CA ALA A 146 11.57 -1.23 7.05
C ALA A 146 11.91 -0.82 8.50
N MET A 147 11.17 0.11 9.10
CA MET A 147 11.30 0.47 10.52
C MET A 147 11.08 -0.73 11.43
N ALA A 148 10.01 -1.50 11.18
CA ALA A 148 9.71 -2.70 11.94
C ALA A 148 10.80 -3.79 11.81
N ALA A 149 11.64 -3.69 10.78
CA ALA A 149 12.81 -4.53 10.54
C ALA A 149 14.14 -3.92 11.04
N GLY A 150 14.09 -2.81 11.78
CA GLY A 150 15.24 -2.15 12.42
C GLY A 150 15.97 -1.14 11.52
N VAL A 151 15.35 -0.63 10.46
CA VAL A 151 15.93 0.40 9.60
C VAL A 151 15.55 1.78 10.13
N GLU A 152 16.56 2.57 10.53
CA GLU A 152 16.35 3.90 11.11
C GLU A 152 16.89 5.05 10.23
N ALA A 153 17.89 4.76 9.38
CA ALA A 153 18.58 5.78 8.60
C ALA A 153 17.64 6.48 7.60
N GLY A 154 17.43 7.79 7.79
CA GLY A 154 16.54 8.61 6.95
C GLY A 154 16.76 8.47 5.44
N PRO A 155 18.00 8.58 4.91
CA PRO A 155 18.26 8.40 3.48
C PRO A 155 17.94 6.99 2.94
N VAL A 156 18.05 5.96 3.78
CA VAL A 156 17.67 4.59 3.41
C VAL A 156 16.16 4.47 3.36
N LEU A 157 15.46 5.01 4.36
CA LEU A 157 14.00 5.02 4.42
C LEU A 157 13.38 5.81 3.27
N GLU A 158 13.98 6.91 2.83
CA GLU A 158 13.48 7.66 1.69
C GLU A 158 13.57 6.86 0.38
N ARG A 159 14.63 6.07 0.21
CA ARG A 159 14.73 5.15 -0.93
C ARG A 159 13.73 3.99 -0.85
N VAL A 160 13.46 3.48 0.35
CA VAL A 160 12.38 2.50 0.57
C VAL A 160 11.02 3.10 0.20
N ARG A 161 10.79 4.37 0.55
CA ARG A 161 9.57 5.12 0.21
C ARG A 161 9.38 5.17 -1.30
N LEU A 162 10.42 5.54 -2.05
CA LEU A 162 10.40 5.55 -3.51
C LEU A 162 10.10 4.17 -4.09
N TYR A 163 10.70 3.09 -3.58
CA TYR A 163 10.38 1.73 -3.99
C TYR A 163 8.91 1.35 -3.68
N GLY A 164 8.36 1.79 -2.55
CA GLY A 164 6.93 1.63 -2.26
C GLY A 164 6.04 2.41 -3.23
N GLY A 165 6.45 3.61 -3.64
CA GLY A 165 5.82 4.37 -4.72
C GLY A 165 5.81 3.60 -6.05
N VAL A 166 6.95 3.02 -6.44
CA VAL A 166 7.09 2.15 -7.63
C VAL A 166 6.11 0.97 -7.59
N TYR A 167 5.96 0.32 -6.43
CA TYR A 167 4.96 -0.73 -6.27
C TYR A 167 3.53 -0.17 -6.39
N GLY A 168 3.23 0.95 -5.74
CA GLY A 168 1.92 1.61 -5.80
C GLY A 168 1.47 1.91 -7.23
N VAL A 169 2.32 2.54 -8.04
CA VAL A 169 1.99 2.84 -9.45
C VAL A 169 1.94 1.58 -10.30
N GLY A 170 2.79 0.58 -10.05
CA GLY A 170 2.70 -0.70 -10.75
C GLY A 170 1.39 -1.43 -10.47
N ALA A 171 0.93 -1.43 -9.23
CA ALA A 171 -0.38 -1.97 -8.85
C ALA A 171 -1.52 -1.20 -9.52
N LEU A 172 -1.46 0.14 -9.58
CA LEU A 172 -2.43 0.92 -10.34
C LEU A 172 -2.40 0.56 -11.82
N VAL A 173 -1.23 0.49 -12.47
CA VAL A 173 -1.14 0.06 -13.89
C VAL A 173 -1.82 -1.30 -14.10
N ARG A 174 -1.58 -2.25 -13.19
CA ARG A 174 -2.19 -3.58 -13.25
C ARG A 174 -3.71 -3.56 -13.08
N TYR A 175 -4.22 -2.82 -12.11
CA TYR A 175 -5.62 -2.91 -11.66
C TYR A 175 -6.49 -1.70 -12.01
N LEU A 176 -5.98 -0.71 -12.77
CA LEU A 176 -6.66 0.57 -12.99
C LEU A 176 -8.13 0.45 -13.41
N PRO A 177 -8.52 -0.39 -14.40
CA PRO A 177 -9.91 -0.52 -14.80
C PRO A 177 -10.81 -0.99 -13.66
N ALA A 178 -10.39 -2.02 -12.91
CA ALA A 178 -11.13 -2.51 -11.75
C ALA A 178 -11.23 -1.47 -10.66
N VAL A 179 -10.13 -0.76 -10.37
CA VAL A 179 -10.11 0.30 -9.36
C VAL A 179 -11.14 1.37 -9.69
N LEU A 180 -11.14 1.90 -10.92
CA LEU A 180 -12.10 2.91 -11.35
C LEU A 180 -13.54 2.38 -11.34
N ALA A 181 -13.76 1.13 -11.75
CA ALA A 181 -15.08 0.50 -11.74
C ALA A 181 -15.67 0.33 -10.32
N THR A 182 -14.85 0.37 -9.27
CA THR A 182 -15.35 0.37 -7.87
C THR A 182 -15.78 1.76 -7.38
N GLY A 183 -15.68 2.80 -8.22
CA GLY A 183 -15.92 4.20 -7.84
C GLY A 183 -14.73 4.87 -7.15
N ARG A 184 -13.63 4.13 -6.92
CA ARG A 184 -12.38 4.67 -6.37
C ARG A 184 -11.58 5.40 -7.45
N CYS A 185 -11.14 6.62 -7.18
CA CYS A 185 -10.34 7.42 -8.12
C CYS A 185 -9.01 7.89 -7.49
N PRO A 186 -7.95 7.05 -7.55
CA PRO A 186 -6.64 7.38 -6.98
C PRO A 186 -5.74 8.12 -7.99
N LEU A 187 -6.33 9.01 -8.78
CA LEU A 187 -5.67 9.77 -9.84
C LEU A 187 -5.89 11.28 -9.61
N PRO A 188 -4.93 12.13 -10.02
CA PRO A 188 -5.09 13.57 -9.89
C PRO A 188 -5.99 14.15 -10.98
N ASP A 189 -6.67 15.23 -10.64
CA ASP A 189 -7.72 15.83 -11.47
C ASP A 189 -7.15 16.43 -12.77
N ASP A 190 -5.94 17.00 -12.74
CA ASP A 190 -5.22 17.46 -13.93
C ASP A 190 -4.93 16.31 -14.94
N MET A 191 -4.48 15.16 -14.45
CA MET A 191 -4.21 13.97 -15.26
C MET A 191 -5.49 13.35 -15.84
N LEU A 192 -6.62 13.47 -15.13
CA LEU A 192 -7.91 13.06 -15.67
C LEU A 192 -8.37 14.03 -16.77
N ALA A 193 -8.21 15.34 -16.55
CA ALA A 193 -8.57 16.37 -17.50
C ALA A 193 -7.81 16.23 -18.83
N ASP A 194 -6.52 15.88 -18.78
CA ASP A 194 -5.67 15.62 -19.97
C ASP A 194 -6.28 14.58 -20.93
N VAL A 195 -7.09 13.64 -20.42
CA VAL A 195 -7.75 12.58 -21.20
C VAL A 195 -9.26 12.77 -21.31
N GLY A 196 -9.77 13.97 -21.00
CA GLY A 196 -11.19 14.31 -21.07
C GLY A 196 -12.05 13.58 -20.04
N LEU A 197 -11.48 13.26 -18.87
CA LEU A 197 -12.19 12.64 -17.76
C LEU A 197 -12.30 13.62 -16.59
N THR A 198 -13.28 13.38 -15.72
CA THR A 198 -13.37 14.00 -14.41
C THR A 198 -13.60 12.90 -13.37
N ARG A 199 -13.23 13.18 -12.11
CA ARG A 199 -13.51 12.29 -10.98
C ARG A 199 -14.99 11.92 -10.89
N ASP A 200 -15.86 12.93 -11.00
CA ASP A 200 -17.31 12.72 -11.01
C ASP A 200 -17.82 11.98 -12.24
N GLY A 201 -17.23 12.22 -13.42
CA GLY A 201 -17.59 11.50 -14.64
C GLY A 201 -17.25 10.00 -14.55
N LEU A 202 -16.11 9.67 -13.93
CA LEU A 202 -15.70 8.28 -13.67
C LEU A 202 -16.59 7.57 -12.63
N ARG A 203 -17.30 8.33 -11.80
CA ARG A 203 -18.21 7.76 -10.79
C ARG A 203 -19.46 7.14 -11.43
N THR A 204 -19.95 7.71 -12.52
CA THR A 204 -21.19 7.27 -13.19
C THR A 204 -20.95 6.66 -14.58
N GLY A 205 -19.74 6.84 -15.13
CA GLY A 205 -19.34 6.33 -16.43
C GLY A 205 -18.15 5.37 -16.35
N GLN A 206 -17.66 4.96 -17.52
CA GLN A 206 -16.46 4.14 -17.63
C GLN A 206 -15.45 4.86 -18.55
N ALA A 207 -14.18 4.85 -18.16
CA ALA A 207 -13.11 5.27 -19.05
C ALA A 207 -13.00 4.31 -20.24
N SER A 208 -12.84 4.86 -21.44
CA SER A 208 -12.55 4.06 -22.63
C SER A 208 -11.19 3.35 -22.51
N PRO A 209 -10.96 2.26 -23.26
CA PRO A 209 -9.66 1.60 -23.29
C PRO A 209 -8.50 2.54 -23.63
N GLY A 210 -8.72 3.52 -24.52
CA GLY A 210 -7.71 4.52 -24.89
C GLY A 210 -7.37 5.47 -23.74
N GLN A 211 -8.37 5.96 -23.01
CA GLN A 211 -8.16 6.80 -21.82
C GLN A 211 -7.44 6.02 -20.71
N ILE A 212 -7.82 4.76 -20.47
CA ILE A 212 -7.14 3.87 -19.52
C ILE A 212 -5.66 3.71 -19.89
N GLU A 213 -5.34 3.50 -21.17
CA GLU A 213 -3.95 3.31 -21.58
C GLU A 213 -3.13 4.60 -21.47
N ALA A 214 -3.71 5.76 -21.82
CA ALA A 214 -3.07 7.06 -21.61
C ALA A 214 -2.72 7.27 -20.12
N LEU A 215 -3.67 7.01 -19.21
CA LEU A 215 -3.44 7.10 -17.77
C LEU A 215 -2.35 6.11 -17.30
N ARG A 216 -2.33 4.89 -17.84
CA ARG A 216 -1.26 3.91 -17.53
C ARG A 216 0.11 4.38 -18.00
N MET A 217 0.21 5.04 -19.16
CA MET A 217 1.49 5.54 -19.67
C MET A 217 2.11 6.58 -18.74
N GLU A 218 1.29 7.48 -18.21
CA GLU A 218 1.69 8.46 -17.19
C GLU A 218 2.15 7.78 -15.88
N LEU A 219 1.37 6.81 -15.38
CA LEU A 219 1.74 6.03 -14.18
C LEU A 219 3.08 5.29 -14.37
N ARG A 220 3.29 4.70 -15.56
CA ARG A 220 4.54 4.02 -15.91
C ARG A 220 5.71 5.02 -15.95
N GLN A 221 5.49 6.23 -16.44
CA GLN A 221 6.53 7.27 -16.46
C GLN A 221 6.91 7.67 -15.04
N GLN A 222 5.94 7.98 -14.17
CA GLN A 222 6.22 8.30 -12.78
C GLN A 222 6.97 7.18 -12.06
N GLY A 223 6.58 5.92 -12.30
CA GLY A 223 7.28 4.78 -11.72
C GLY A 223 8.72 4.62 -12.20
N ARG A 224 9.03 4.99 -13.45
CA ARG A 224 10.42 5.05 -13.93
C ARG A 224 11.22 6.15 -13.24
N ASP A 225 10.62 7.31 -13.02
CA ASP A 225 11.28 8.44 -12.38
C ASP A 225 11.64 8.12 -10.92
N TRP A 226 10.70 7.58 -10.15
CA TRP A 226 10.98 7.13 -8.77
C TRP A 226 11.96 5.96 -8.72
N LEU A 227 11.92 5.05 -9.69
CA LEU A 227 12.90 3.97 -9.77
C LEU A 227 14.31 4.51 -10.01
N ALA A 228 14.47 5.50 -10.89
CA ALA A 228 15.75 6.14 -11.17
C ALA A 228 16.30 6.82 -9.90
N GLN A 229 15.45 7.59 -9.21
CA GLN A 229 15.80 8.23 -7.93
C GLN A 229 16.18 7.19 -6.85
N ALA A 230 15.39 6.12 -6.70
CA ALA A 230 15.67 5.06 -5.73
C ALA A 230 17.00 4.33 -6.00
N ARG A 231 17.42 4.25 -7.27
CA ARG A 231 18.66 3.58 -7.69
C ARG A 231 19.90 4.48 -7.67
N ALA A 232 19.76 5.79 -7.49
CA ALA A 232 20.88 6.71 -7.47
C ALA A 232 21.84 6.54 -6.26
N GLY A 233 21.40 5.85 -5.21
CA GLY A 233 22.20 5.59 -4.01
C GLY A 233 22.92 4.23 -3.99
N ALA A 234 23.73 4.03 -2.94
CA ALA A 234 24.41 2.76 -2.67
C ALA A 234 23.45 1.56 -2.51
N ARG A 235 23.96 0.35 -2.36
CA ARG A 235 23.09 -0.81 -2.10
C ARG A 235 22.33 -0.64 -0.78
N LEU A 236 21.05 -1.02 -0.78
CA LEU A 236 20.24 -1.01 0.43
C LEU A 236 20.73 -2.11 1.40
N PRO A 237 20.73 -1.85 2.72
CA PRO A 237 20.85 -2.90 3.71
C PRO A 237 19.79 -3.99 3.50
N ARG A 238 20.11 -5.23 3.85
CA ARG A 238 19.24 -6.39 3.58
C ARG A 238 17.80 -6.24 4.11
N PRO A 239 17.54 -5.71 5.33
CA PRO A 239 16.17 -5.46 5.80
C PRO A 239 15.41 -4.42 4.96
N ALA A 240 16.08 -3.34 4.55
CA ALA A 240 15.51 -2.31 3.69
C ALA A 240 15.21 -2.83 2.28
N LEU A 241 16.09 -3.66 1.72
CA LEU A 241 15.86 -4.34 0.45
C LEU A 241 14.65 -5.27 0.53
N ALA A 242 14.55 -6.08 1.59
CA ALA A 242 13.43 -6.99 1.81
C ALA A 242 12.09 -6.25 1.89
N ALA A 243 12.03 -5.13 2.62
CA ALA A 243 10.85 -4.26 2.67
C ALA A 243 10.49 -3.65 1.30
N SER A 244 11.48 -3.48 0.42
CA SER A 244 11.32 -2.90 -0.93
C SER A 244 10.95 -3.91 -2.02
N LEU A 245 10.93 -5.22 -1.72
CA LEU A 245 10.68 -6.28 -2.71
C LEU A 245 9.37 -6.17 -3.50
N PRO A 246 8.25 -5.62 -2.97
CA PRO A 246 7.04 -5.40 -3.77
C PRO A 246 7.32 -4.58 -5.05
N ALA A 247 8.32 -3.69 -5.03
CA ALA A 247 8.70 -2.93 -6.21
C ALA A 247 9.11 -3.83 -7.40
N ALA A 248 9.65 -5.02 -7.16
CA ALA A 248 9.95 -5.98 -8.23
C ALA A 248 8.68 -6.45 -8.98
N LEU A 249 7.56 -6.57 -8.27
CA LEU A 249 6.25 -6.88 -8.86
C LEU A 249 5.71 -5.67 -9.62
N GLY A 250 5.79 -4.47 -9.03
CA GLY A 250 5.37 -3.24 -9.68
C GLY A 250 6.12 -2.97 -11.00
N LEU A 251 7.43 -3.26 -11.04
CA LEU A 251 8.24 -3.17 -12.26
C LEU A 251 7.78 -4.15 -13.36
N ARG A 252 7.28 -5.32 -12.99
CA ARG A 252 6.73 -6.28 -13.96
C ARG A 252 5.40 -5.81 -14.51
N ASP A 253 4.55 -5.25 -13.65
CA ASP A 253 3.26 -4.70 -14.06
C ASP A 253 3.44 -3.50 -15.00
N MET A 254 4.40 -2.63 -14.73
CA MET A 254 4.71 -1.50 -15.63
C MET A 254 5.27 -1.95 -16.99
N LYS A 255 5.90 -3.12 -17.09
CA LYS A 255 6.43 -3.68 -18.35
C LYS A 255 5.38 -4.43 -19.16
N ALA A 256 4.25 -4.81 -18.56
CA ALA A 256 3.21 -5.54 -19.26
C ALA A 256 2.65 -4.68 -20.41
N ARG A 257 2.80 -5.19 -21.64
CA ARG A 257 2.32 -4.55 -22.87
C ARG A 257 0.84 -4.83 -23.14
N ALA A 258 0.33 -5.95 -22.62
CA ALA A 258 -1.07 -6.31 -22.76
C ALA A 258 -1.91 -5.59 -21.71
N THR A 259 -3.02 -5.01 -22.14
CA THR A 259 -4.10 -4.54 -21.27
C THR A 259 -4.55 -5.71 -20.41
N PRO A 260 -4.31 -5.70 -19.08
CA PRO A 260 -4.89 -6.70 -18.20
C PRO A 260 -6.41 -6.69 -18.38
N ALA A 261 -7.02 -7.89 -18.38
CA ALA A 261 -8.46 -8.03 -18.24
C ALA A 261 -8.94 -7.24 -17.01
N ALA A 262 -10.24 -6.94 -16.94
CA ALA A 262 -10.85 -6.25 -15.80
C ALA A 262 -10.41 -6.87 -14.45
N SER A 263 -10.22 -8.19 -14.40
CA SER A 263 -9.54 -8.89 -13.32
C SER A 263 -8.23 -9.53 -13.82
N PRO A 264 -7.06 -8.95 -13.49
CA PRO A 264 -5.76 -9.54 -13.82
C PRO A 264 -5.62 -10.93 -13.17
N PRO A 265 -4.95 -11.89 -13.83
CA PRO A 265 -4.74 -13.21 -13.26
C PRO A 265 -3.94 -13.14 -11.95
N PRO A 266 -4.01 -14.17 -11.07
CA PRO A 266 -3.17 -14.21 -9.87
C PRO A 266 -1.68 -14.23 -10.24
N ARG A 267 -0.82 -13.81 -9.30
CA ARG A 267 0.63 -13.85 -9.49
C ARG A 267 1.12 -15.27 -9.79
N GLY A 268 1.93 -15.39 -10.83
CA GLY A 268 2.50 -16.66 -11.28
C GLY A 268 3.90 -16.93 -10.74
N VAL A 269 4.48 -18.05 -11.18
CA VAL A 269 5.86 -18.45 -10.83
C VAL A 269 6.87 -17.38 -11.25
N GLY A 270 6.70 -16.75 -12.42
CA GLY A 270 7.60 -15.70 -12.90
C GLY A 270 7.64 -14.46 -12.00
N ASP A 271 6.54 -14.14 -11.31
CA ASP A 271 6.48 -13.03 -10.35
C ASP A 271 7.27 -13.36 -9.08
N ARG A 272 7.09 -14.58 -8.55
CA ARG A 272 7.84 -15.07 -7.39
C ARG A 272 9.34 -15.16 -7.68
N LEU A 273 9.72 -15.65 -8.86
CA LEU A 273 11.11 -15.70 -9.31
C LEU A 273 11.74 -14.31 -9.38
N ALA A 274 11.00 -13.30 -9.83
CA ALA A 274 11.52 -11.94 -9.90
C ALA A 274 11.81 -11.34 -8.52
N VAL A 275 10.92 -11.57 -7.55
CA VAL A 275 11.14 -11.18 -6.14
C VAL A 275 12.35 -11.90 -5.55
N MET A 276 12.43 -13.23 -5.71
CA MET A 276 13.58 -14.02 -5.23
C MET A 276 14.89 -13.56 -5.89
N ALA A 277 14.89 -13.32 -7.20
CA ALA A 277 16.05 -12.83 -7.93
C ALA A 277 16.48 -11.43 -7.47
N ALA A 278 15.54 -10.55 -7.11
CA ALA A 278 15.87 -9.23 -6.56
C ALA A 278 16.56 -9.37 -5.19
N MET A 279 16.04 -10.25 -4.34
CA MET A 279 16.62 -10.55 -3.03
C MET A 279 18.03 -11.14 -3.14
N VAL A 280 18.23 -12.13 -4.03
CA VAL A 280 19.54 -12.79 -4.24
C VAL A 280 20.56 -11.82 -4.84
N ARG A 281 20.17 -11.01 -5.83
CA ARG A 281 21.08 -10.03 -6.46
C ARG A 281 21.39 -8.83 -5.56
N GLY A 282 20.66 -8.64 -4.47
CA GLY A 282 20.81 -7.48 -3.60
C GLY A 282 20.30 -6.16 -4.23
N ARG A 283 19.40 -6.24 -5.21
CA ARG A 283 18.88 -5.07 -5.95
C ARG A 283 17.51 -5.35 -6.58
N ILE A 284 16.64 -4.33 -6.55
CA ILE A 284 15.36 -4.28 -7.27
C ILE A 284 15.63 -3.97 -8.75
#